data_AF-A0A6C0CTI3-F1
#
_entry.id   AF-A0A6C0CTI3-F1
#
_cell.length_a   1.000
_cell.length_b   1.000
_cell.length_c   1.000
_cell.angle_alpha   90.00
_cell.angle_beta   90.00
_cell.angle_gamma   90.00
#
_symmetry.space_group_name_H-M   'P 1'
#
loop_
_entity.id
_entity.type
_entity.pdbx_description
1 polymer ?
#
loop_
_entity_poly.entity_id
_entity_poly.type
_entity_poly.pdbx_seq_one_letter_code
_entity_poly.pdbx_strand_id
1 'polypeptide(L)'
;MTEPLRQSILPYRYWKKYIKIHKDILNPNEIVATLDQQCKEAEQQFIQELYINLYHPKSFFKCCSLKPRVYPYDISHELIQFSEINRLTLYKICKKLQKNGASNLLQYYSNANYKFIASHELQYLKMKKQNPKECPICFEENANPYIILDCEHYMCLSCVLKMTNTETINATIYNKLYIGLERLKQCPFCRKAQPLTNISKYHFYPNPPK
;
A
#
# COMPACT_ATOMS: atom_id res chain seq x y z
N MET A 1 13.11 11.07 -5.60
CA MET A 1 13.23 9.72 -5.00
C MET A 1 14.59 9.59 -4.33
N THR A 2 14.64 9.05 -3.11
CA THR A 2 15.88 8.71 -2.38
C THR A 2 16.72 7.71 -3.16
N GLU A 3 18.03 7.72 -2.93
CA GLU A 3 18.94 6.78 -3.61
C GLU A 3 18.62 5.30 -3.31
N PRO A 4 18.32 4.89 -2.06
CA PRO A 4 17.90 3.52 -1.77
C PRO A 4 16.67 3.10 -2.58
N LEU A 5 15.63 3.94 -2.63
CA LEU A 5 14.43 3.64 -3.42
C LEU A 5 14.74 3.55 -4.92
N ARG A 6 15.61 4.40 -5.46
CA ARG A 6 15.99 4.32 -6.89
C ARG A 6 16.70 3.01 -7.22
N GLN A 7 17.62 2.58 -6.35
CA GLN A 7 18.40 1.35 -6.54
C GLN A 7 17.53 0.08 -6.48
N SER A 8 16.41 0.16 -5.77
CA SER A 8 15.47 -0.96 -5.60
C SER A 8 14.29 -0.93 -6.57
N ILE A 9 14.35 -0.10 -7.63
CA ILE A 9 13.38 -0.19 -8.73
C ILE A 9 13.62 -1.47 -9.51
N LEU A 10 12.54 -2.21 -9.77
CA LEU A 10 12.56 -3.41 -10.60
C LEU A 10 13.24 -3.13 -11.96
N PRO A 11 14.27 -3.88 -12.35
CA PRO A 11 15.12 -3.52 -13.49
C PRO A 11 14.47 -3.93 -14.82
N TYR A 12 13.52 -3.16 -15.33
CA TYR A 12 12.79 -3.50 -16.57
C TYR A 12 13.72 -3.72 -17.78
N ARG A 13 14.81 -2.96 -17.88
CA ARG A 13 15.80 -3.11 -18.98
C ARG A 13 16.49 -4.48 -18.94
N TYR A 14 16.84 -4.96 -17.75
CA TYR A 14 17.40 -6.29 -17.53
C TYR A 14 16.41 -7.35 -18.02
N TRP A 15 15.16 -7.31 -17.54
CA TRP A 15 14.12 -8.26 -17.95
C TRP A 15 13.84 -8.23 -19.45
N LYS A 16 13.80 -7.04 -20.06
CA LYS A 16 13.65 -6.89 -21.51
C LYS A 16 14.76 -7.61 -22.28
N LYS A 17 16.01 -7.56 -21.81
CA LYS A 17 17.16 -8.23 -22.42
C LYS A 17 17.13 -9.74 -22.13
N TYR A 18 16.88 -10.13 -20.89
CA TYR A 18 16.77 -11.53 -20.46
C TYR A 18 15.75 -12.31 -21.31
N ILE A 19 14.53 -11.77 -21.44
CA ILE A 19 13.46 -12.39 -22.23
C ILE A 19 13.83 -12.51 -23.72
N LYS A 20 14.58 -11.55 -24.25
CA LYS A 20 15.02 -11.58 -25.66
C LYS A 20 16.04 -12.70 -25.90
N ILE A 21 16.94 -12.93 -24.94
CA ILE A 21 18.02 -13.93 -25.05
C ILE A 21 17.48 -15.34 -24.82
N HIS A 22 16.56 -15.51 -23.87
CA HIS A 22 16.11 -16.83 -23.43
C HIS A 22 14.72 -17.23 -23.96
N LYS A 23 14.25 -16.61 -25.04
CA LYS A 23 12.86 -16.77 -25.53
C LYS A 23 12.43 -18.23 -25.69
N ASP A 24 13.34 -19.12 -26.08
CA ASP A 24 13.05 -20.51 -26.39
C ASP A 24 13.25 -21.46 -25.18
N ILE A 25 13.78 -20.97 -24.05
CA ILE A 25 14.14 -21.76 -22.85
C ILE A 25 13.70 -21.01 -21.58
N LEU A 26 12.51 -20.42 -21.57
CA LEU A 26 11.97 -19.75 -20.38
C LEU A 26 11.43 -20.79 -19.40
N ASN A 27 12.17 -21.08 -18.33
CA ASN A 27 11.65 -21.86 -17.20
C ASN A 27 10.76 -20.94 -16.33
N PRO A 28 9.43 -21.13 -16.29
CA PRO A 28 8.53 -20.24 -15.56
C PRO A 28 8.83 -20.20 -14.05
N ASN A 29 9.30 -21.29 -13.47
CA ASN A 29 9.56 -21.38 -12.03
C ASN A 29 10.78 -20.55 -11.62
N GLU A 30 11.86 -20.63 -12.38
CA GLU A 30 13.08 -19.82 -12.15
C GLU A 30 12.81 -18.33 -12.35
N ILE A 31 12.00 -18.01 -13.36
CA ILE A 31 11.56 -16.64 -13.64
C ILE A 31 10.74 -16.07 -12.48
N VAL A 32 9.75 -16.83 -11.99
CA VAL A 32 8.93 -16.41 -10.85
C VAL A 32 9.80 -16.25 -9.61
N ALA A 33 10.69 -17.20 -9.33
CA ALA A 33 11.57 -17.11 -8.16
C ALA A 33 12.50 -15.88 -8.21
N THR A 34 13.09 -15.59 -9.38
CA THR A 34 13.97 -14.43 -9.57
C THR A 34 13.20 -13.12 -9.45
N LEU A 35 12.00 -13.05 -10.04
CA LEU A 35 11.15 -11.86 -9.97
C LEU A 35 10.61 -11.62 -8.57
N ASP A 36 10.22 -12.69 -7.85
CA ASP A 36 9.77 -12.64 -6.47
C ASP A 36 10.88 -12.13 -5.54
N GLN A 37 12.11 -12.62 -5.71
CA GLN A 37 13.25 -12.13 -4.94
C GLN A 37 13.49 -10.63 -5.16
N GLN A 38 13.45 -10.15 -6.40
CA GLN A 38 13.59 -8.71 -6.69
C GLN A 38 12.44 -7.89 -6.12
N CYS A 39 11.21 -8.42 -6.12
CA CYS A 39 10.08 -7.74 -5.49
C CYS A 39 10.20 -7.68 -3.97
N LYS A 40 10.72 -8.74 -3.32
CA LYS A 40 11.00 -8.76 -1.89
C LYS A 40 12.06 -7.72 -1.50
N GLU A 41 13.12 -7.58 -2.29
CA GLU A 41 14.14 -6.55 -2.09
C GLU A 41 13.55 -5.13 -2.22
N ALA A 42 12.74 -4.90 -3.26
CA ALA A 42 12.01 -3.64 -3.44
C ALA A 42 11.04 -3.35 -2.27
N GLU A 43 10.34 -4.38 -1.78
CA GLU A 43 9.43 -4.28 -0.65
C GLU A 43 10.17 -3.95 0.65
N GLN A 44 11.27 -4.62 0.95
CA GLN A 44 12.07 -4.33 2.15
C GLN A 44 12.48 -2.87 2.22
N GLN A 45 12.93 -2.32 1.09
CA GLN A 45 13.37 -0.93 0.99
C GLN A 45 12.19 0.05 1.09
N PHE A 46 11.05 -0.29 0.48
CA PHE A 46 9.81 0.47 0.66
C PHE A 46 9.37 0.50 2.12
N ILE A 47 9.34 -0.65 2.80
CA ILE A 47 8.94 -0.77 4.20
C ILE A 47 9.89 0.02 5.09
N GLN A 48 11.20 -0.07 4.85
CA GLN A 48 12.20 0.66 5.63
C GLN A 48 11.98 2.17 5.54
N GLU A 49 11.84 2.72 4.33
CA GLU A 49 11.59 4.14 4.15
C GLU A 49 10.20 4.53 4.69
N LEU A 50 9.17 3.70 4.48
CA LEU A 50 7.85 3.94 5.05
C LEU A 50 7.88 3.99 6.59
N TYR A 51 8.64 3.10 7.23
CA TYR A 51 8.79 3.05 8.68
C TYR A 51 9.52 4.27 9.25
N ILE A 52 10.65 4.64 8.63
CA ILE A 52 11.42 5.84 9.00
C ILE A 52 10.51 7.08 8.99
N ASN A 53 9.64 7.20 7.98
CA ASN A 53 8.87 8.41 7.76
C ASN A 53 7.53 8.46 8.51
N LEU A 54 6.82 7.34 8.62
CA LEU A 54 5.52 7.29 9.29
C LEU A 54 5.64 7.04 10.81
N TYR A 55 6.57 6.18 11.23
CA TYR A 55 6.63 5.68 12.62
C TYR A 55 7.69 6.38 13.48
N HIS A 56 8.73 6.95 12.87
CA HIS A 56 9.75 7.76 13.55
C HIS A 56 9.78 9.22 13.09
N PRO A 57 8.67 9.98 13.20
CA PRO A 57 8.73 11.42 13.00
C PRO A 57 9.55 12.03 14.15
N LYS A 58 10.84 12.29 13.89
CA LYS A 58 11.75 13.10 14.71
C LYS A 58 11.54 12.91 16.23
N SER A 59 12.03 11.80 16.78
CA SER A 59 12.37 11.79 18.21
C SER A 59 13.46 12.83 18.43
N PHE A 60 13.11 13.96 19.04
CA PHE A 60 14.06 14.97 19.51
C PHE A 60 14.87 14.49 20.74
N PHE A 61 14.69 13.26 21.19
CA PHE A 61 15.49 12.70 22.27
C PHE A 61 16.82 12.20 21.73
N LYS A 62 17.84 13.04 21.94
CA LYS A 62 19.26 12.69 21.96
C LYS A 62 19.48 11.52 22.93
N CYS A 63 19.43 10.28 22.46
CA CYS A 63 20.12 9.20 23.14
C CYS A 63 20.64 8.21 22.10
N CYS A 64 21.95 8.28 21.90
CA CYS A 64 22.86 7.36 21.21
C CYS A 64 22.58 6.94 19.75
N SER A 65 23.48 7.45 18.89
CA SER A 65 24.07 6.84 17.67
C SER A 65 23.29 6.61 16.37
N LEU A 66 22.00 6.95 16.24
CA LEU A 66 21.36 7.03 14.91
C LEU A 66 21.07 8.48 14.56
N LYS A 67 21.93 9.08 13.72
CA LYS A 67 21.64 10.40 13.13
C LYS A 67 20.32 10.29 12.37
N PRO A 68 19.27 11.04 12.75
CA PRO A 68 18.02 11.01 12.01
C PRO A 68 18.31 11.43 10.57
N ARG A 69 17.93 10.59 9.60
CA ARG A 69 17.92 11.00 8.19
C ARG A 69 16.87 12.09 8.05
N VAL A 70 17.31 13.33 8.06
CA VAL A 70 16.44 14.48 7.77
C VAL A 70 16.34 14.56 6.25
N TYR A 71 15.24 14.10 5.69
CA TYR A 71 14.93 14.37 4.30
C TYR A 71 14.48 15.85 4.18
N PRO A 72 15.07 16.63 3.27
CA PRO A 72 14.72 18.04 3.08
C PRO A 72 13.38 18.24 2.35
N TYR A 73 12.63 17.18 2.06
CA TYR A 73 11.40 17.19 1.25
C TYR A 73 10.37 16.16 1.73
N ASP A 74 9.12 16.30 1.25
CA ASP A 74 8.04 15.34 1.52
C ASP A 74 8.26 14.01 0.79
N ILE A 75 8.82 13.04 1.50
CA ILE A 75 9.05 11.66 1.04
C ILE A 75 7.77 10.90 0.69
N SER A 76 6.59 11.37 1.13
CA SER A 76 5.30 10.76 0.78
C SER A 76 5.16 10.69 -0.75
N HIS A 77 5.57 11.76 -1.44
CA HIS A 77 5.55 11.83 -2.89
C HIS A 77 6.44 10.76 -3.53
N GLU A 78 7.62 10.54 -2.96
CA GLU A 78 8.60 9.59 -3.50
C GLU A 78 8.20 8.15 -3.27
N LEU A 79 7.61 7.84 -2.12
CA LEU A 79 7.06 6.50 -1.81
C LEU A 79 5.88 6.17 -2.73
N ILE A 80 4.99 7.13 -3.00
CA ILE A 80 3.90 6.96 -3.97
C ILE A 80 4.48 6.72 -5.37
N GLN A 81 5.47 7.53 -5.78
CA GLN A 81 6.11 7.38 -7.10
C GLN A 81 6.83 6.04 -7.24
N PHE A 82 7.56 5.60 -6.21
CA PHE A 82 8.24 4.30 -6.18
C PHE A 82 7.24 3.15 -6.34
N SER A 83 6.14 3.21 -5.58
CA SER A 83 5.03 2.26 -5.67
C SER A 83 4.48 2.18 -7.10
N GLU A 84 4.17 3.32 -7.72
CA GLU A 84 3.63 3.38 -9.08
C GLU A 84 4.59 2.80 -10.12
N ILE A 85 5.87 3.17 -10.04
CA ILE A 85 6.91 2.69 -10.96
C ILE A 85 7.06 1.18 -10.85
N ASN A 86 7.19 0.64 -9.64
CA ASN A 86 7.39 -0.80 -9.44
C ASN A 86 6.15 -1.61 -9.80
N ARG A 87 4.95 -1.15 -9.45
CA ARG A 87 3.69 -1.81 -9.84
C ARG A 87 3.56 -1.90 -11.37
N LEU A 88 3.78 -0.78 -12.08
CA LEU A 88 3.71 -0.75 -13.54
C LEU A 88 4.82 -1.58 -14.18
N THR A 89 6.01 -1.60 -13.59
CA THR A 89 7.14 -2.36 -14.08
C THR A 89 6.90 -3.86 -13.93
N LEU A 90 6.42 -4.31 -12.76
CA LEU A 90 6.05 -5.69 -12.51
C LEU A 90 5.01 -6.18 -13.51
N TYR A 91 3.93 -5.41 -13.70
CA TYR A 91 2.91 -5.71 -14.72
C TYR A 91 3.53 -5.85 -16.13
N LYS A 92 4.40 -4.92 -16.53
CA LYS A 92 5.07 -4.96 -17.85
C LYS A 92 5.98 -6.18 -18.00
N ILE A 93 6.67 -6.60 -16.94
CA ILE A 93 7.51 -7.80 -16.91
C ILE A 93 6.63 -9.04 -17.10
N CYS A 94 5.63 -9.23 -16.23
CA CYS A 94 4.70 -10.37 -16.29
C CYS A 94 3.99 -10.49 -17.64
N LYS A 95 3.46 -9.37 -18.16
CA LYS A 95 2.79 -9.34 -19.47
C LYS A 95 3.74 -9.74 -20.60
N LYS A 96 5.00 -9.32 -20.54
CA LYS A 96 5.98 -9.61 -21.58
C LYS A 96 6.42 -11.07 -21.55
N LEU A 97 6.66 -11.62 -20.37
CA LEU A 97 6.99 -13.02 -20.18
C LEU A 97 5.85 -13.94 -20.65
N GLN A 98 4.59 -13.60 -20.30
CA GLN A 98 3.43 -14.36 -20.76
C GLN A 98 3.29 -14.38 -22.28
N LYS A 99 3.54 -13.25 -22.95
CA LYS A 99 3.57 -13.19 -24.42
C LYS A 99 4.66 -14.07 -25.06
N ASN A 100 5.66 -14.49 -24.30
CA ASN A 100 6.76 -15.33 -24.78
C ASN A 100 6.68 -16.76 -24.22
N GLY A 101 5.49 -17.21 -23.79
CA GLY A 101 5.24 -18.61 -23.47
C GLY A 101 5.29 -18.99 -21.99
N ALA A 102 5.64 -18.06 -21.09
CA ALA A 102 5.58 -18.32 -19.65
C ALA A 102 4.13 -18.19 -19.13
N SER A 103 3.47 -19.32 -18.89
CA SER A 103 2.08 -19.37 -18.40
C SER A 103 1.94 -18.83 -16.96
N ASN A 104 0.72 -18.44 -16.59
CA ASN A 104 0.31 -18.05 -15.22
C ASN A 104 0.99 -16.82 -14.59
N LEU A 105 1.75 -16.02 -15.34
CA LEU A 105 2.43 -14.84 -14.78
C LEU A 105 1.54 -13.64 -14.48
N LEU A 106 0.44 -13.46 -15.20
CA LEU A 106 -0.56 -12.46 -14.81
C LEU A 106 -1.32 -12.87 -13.53
N GLN A 107 -1.47 -14.18 -13.28
CA GLN A 107 -2.02 -14.67 -12.02
C GLN A 107 -1.05 -14.40 -10.87
N TYR A 108 0.26 -14.63 -11.06
CA TYR A 108 1.29 -14.21 -10.10
C TYR A 108 1.20 -12.71 -9.79
N TYR A 109 1.11 -11.84 -10.81
CA TYR A 109 0.93 -10.40 -10.59
C TYR A 109 -0.36 -10.08 -9.82
N SER A 110 -1.47 -10.73 -10.14
CA SER A 110 -2.76 -10.49 -9.49
C SER A 110 -2.77 -10.94 -8.02
N ASN A 111 -1.97 -11.96 -7.69
CA ASN A 111 -1.81 -12.48 -6.34
C ASN A 111 -0.63 -11.87 -5.58
N ALA A 112 0.13 -10.96 -6.21
CA ALA A 112 1.30 -10.34 -5.61
C ALA A 112 0.87 -9.45 -4.44
N ASN A 113 1.27 -9.83 -3.23
CA ASN A 113 0.88 -9.17 -1.99
C ASN A 113 2.06 -8.39 -1.39
N TYR A 114 2.61 -7.45 -2.16
CA TYR A 114 3.69 -6.58 -1.69
C TYR A 114 3.14 -5.22 -1.26
N LYS A 115 3.62 -4.69 -0.13
CA LYS A 115 3.18 -3.40 0.43
C LYS A 115 3.38 -2.20 -0.50
N PHE A 116 4.39 -2.25 -1.39
CA PHE A 116 4.61 -1.20 -2.39
C PHE A 116 3.59 -1.27 -3.53
N ILE A 117 2.86 -2.36 -3.73
CA ILE A 117 1.75 -2.44 -4.69
C ILE A 117 0.49 -1.91 -4.03
N ALA A 118 0.22 -2.42 -2.84
CA ALA A 118 -1.08 -2.37 -2.18
C ALA A 118 -0.87 -2.42 -0.66
N SER A 119 -1.18 -1.33 0.03
CA SER A 119 -1.16 -1.26 1.50
C SER A 119 -1.96 -0.06 2.02
N HIS A 120 -2.50 -0.18 3.24
CA HIS A 120 -3.25 0.91 3.88
C HIS A 120 -2.34 2.12 4.17
N GLU A 121 -1.05 1.89 4.48
CA GLU A 121 -0.08 2.96 4.67
C GLU A 121 0.19 3.71 3.36
N LEU A 122 0.32 3.00 2.22
CA LEU A 122 0.42 3.63 0.90
C LEU A 122 -0.84 4.42 0.56
N GLN A 123 -2.03 3.87 0.86
CA GLN A 123 -3.29 4.56 0.64
C GLN A 123 -3.40 5.83 1.50
N TYR A 124 -2.95 5.78 2.75
CA TYR A 124 -2.88 6.95 3.63
C TYR A 124 -2.01 8.05 3.01
N LEU A 125 -0.83 7.70 2.47
CA LEU A 125 0.03 8.67 1.78
C LEU A 125 -0.67 9.27 0.54
N LYS A 126 -1.38 8.44 -0.24
CA LYS A 126 -2.16 8.91 -1.40
C LYS A 126 -3.27 9.88 -0.98
N MET A 127 -4.02 9.56 0.08
CA MET A 127 -5.05 10.45 0.62
C MET A 127 -4.47 11.75 1.14
N LYS A 128 -3.31 11.73 1.81
CA LYS A 128 -2.59 12.94 2.23
C LYS A 128 -2.21 13.83 1.05
N LYS A 129 -1.77 13.23 -0.08
CA LYS A 129 -1.43 13.97 -1.31
C LYS A 129 -2.66 14.52 -2.03
N GLN A 130 -3.73 13.72 -2.13
CA GLN A 130 -4.96 14.09 -2.84
C GLN A 130 -5.84 15.05 -2.03
N ASN A 131 -5.76 14.97 -0.70
CA ASN A 131 -6.60 15.65 0.27
C ASN A 131 -8.10 15.56 -0.12
N PRO A 132 -8.69 14.35 -0.08
CA PRO A 132 -10.06 14.14 -0.52
C PRO A 132 -11.01 15.04 0.27
N LYS A 133 -11.85 15.77 -0.46
CA LYS A 133 -12.83 16.71 0.11
C LYS A 133 -14.21 16.11 0.28
N GLU A 134 -14.46 14.93 -0.29
CA GLU A 134 -15.80 14.36 -0.36
C GLU A 134 -15.75 12.89 0.01
N CYS A 135 -16.78 12.40 0.70
CA CYS A 135 -16.91 10.97 0.97
C CYS A 135 -17.44 10.23 -0.27
N PRO A 136 -16.75 9.19 -0.76
CA PRO A 136 -17.21 8.43 -1.94
C PRO A 136 -18.47 7.57 -1.69
N ILE A 137 -19.02 7.56 -0.47
CA ILE A 137 -20.25 6.84 -0.11
C ILE A 137 -21.42 7.79 0.08
N CYS A 138 -21.29 8.77 0.99
CA CYS A 138 -22.38 9.69 1.31
C CYS A 138 -22.33 11.01 0.55
N PHE A 139 -21.28 11.26 -0.24
CA PHE A 139 -21.07 12.52 -0.97
C PHE A 139 -21.06 13.77 -0.06
N GLU A 140 -20.86 13.60 1.25
CA GLU A 140 -20.69 14.72 2.17
C GLU A 140 -19.35 15.41 1.92
N GLU A 141 -19.38 16.73 1.74
CA GLU A 141 -18.20 17.56 1.68
C GLU A 141 -17.53 17.67 3.07
N ASN A 142 -16.20 17.74 3.08
CA ASN A 142 -15.33 17.80 4.24
C ASN A 142 -15.57 16.69 5.28
N ALA A 143 -16.00 15.51 4.81
CA ALA A 143 -16.33 14.36 5.64
C ALA A 143 -15.10 13.76 6.33
N ASN A 144 -14.70 14.33 7.46
CA ASN A 144 -13.56 13.89 8.27
C ASN A 144 -14.00 13.38 9.65
N PRO A 145 -13.34 12.35 10.21
CA PRO A 145 -12.23 11.59 9.63
C PRO A 145 -12.72 10.49 8.66
N TYR A 146 -11.83 10.06 7.78
CA TYR A 146 -11.95 8.90 6.90
C TYR A 146 -11.33 7.65 7.52
N ILE A 147 -11.90 6.50 7.17
CA ILE A 147 -11.37 5.16 7.42
C ILE A 147 -10.90 4.56 6.10
N ILE A 148 -9.64 4.16 6.06
CA ILE A 148 -9.05 3.30 5.03
C ILE A 148 -9.30 1.86 5.47
N LEU A 149 -9.87 1.05 4.58
CA LEU A 149 -10.16 -0.37 4.79
C LEU A 149 -8.93 -1.23 4.45
N ASP A 150 -8.91 -2.48 4.91
CA ASP A 150 -7.88 -3.50 4.57
C ASP A 150 -7.77 -3.81 3.06
N CYS A 151 -8.76 -3.37 2.29
CA CYS A 151 -8.81 -3.47 0.84
C CYS A 151 -8.41 -2.16 0.14
N GLU A 152 -7.83 -1.21 0.87
CA GLU A 152 -7.33 0.10 0.40
C GLU A 152 -8.41 1.08 -0.09
N HIS A 153 -9.68 0.70 -0.05
CA HIS A 153 -10.77 1.65 -0.24
C HIS A 153 -10.94 2.49 1.02
N TYR A 154 -11.49 3.69 0.87
CA TYR A 154 -11.71 4.59 2.00
C TYR A 154 -13.12 5.16 1.99
N MET A 155 -13.60 5.56 3.16
CA MET A 155 -14.90 6.21 3.36
C MET A 155 -14.92 6.98 4.67
N CYS A 156 -15.85 7.90 4.87
CA CYS A 156 -15.92 8.64 6.14
C CYS A 156 -16.30 7.71 7.32
N LEU A 157 -15.81 8.03 8.51
CA LEU A 157 -16.09 7.29 9.74
C LEU A 157 -17.60 7.22 10.02
N SER A 158 -18.35 8.29 9.72
CA SER A 158 -19.81 8.32 9.83
C SER A 158 -20.47 7.21 9.02
N CYS A 159 -20.05 7.02 7.75
CA CYS A 159 -20.55 5.92 6.92
C CYS A 159 -20.22 4.55 7.52
N VAL A 160 -18.98 4.35 7.99
CA VAL A 160 -18.60 3.09 8.62
C VAL A 160 -19.48 2.80 9.83
N LEU A 161 -19.63 3.76 10.75
CA LEU A 161 -20.40 3.59 11.98
C LEU A 161 -21.90 3.35 11.73
N LYS A 162 -22.47 3.99 10.71
CA LYS A 162 -23.85 3.75 10.26
C LYS A 162 -24.00 2.34 9.68
N MET A 163 -23.10 1.94 8.79
CA MET A 163 -23.11 0.61 8.17
C MET A 163 -22.92 -0.52 9.19
N THR A 164 -22.15 -0.27 10.25
CA THR A 164 -21.95 -1.22 11.35
C THR A 164 -22.98 -1.07 12.46
N ASN A 165 -23.90 -0.11 12.42
CA ASN A 165 -24.85 0.20 13.49
C ASN A 165 -24.16 0.38 14.87
N THR A 166 -23.01 1.06 14.89
CA THR A 166 -22.19 1.31 16.08
C THR A 166 -22.10 2.79 16.45
N GLU A 167 -22.85 3.66 15.78
CA GLU A 167 -22.82 5.11 16.01
C GLU A 167 -23.24 5.48 17.43
N THR A 168 -24.30 4.85 17.94
CA THR A 168 -24.91 5.10 19.26
C THR A 168 -24.18 4.43 20.42
N ILE A 169 -23.23 3.52 20.15
CA ILE A 169 -22.47 2.82 21.18
C ILE A 169 -21.57 3.83 21.90
N ASN A 170 -21.59 3.87 23.22
CA ASN A 170 -20.67 4.71 23.99
C ASN A 170 -19.34 3.98 24.21
N ALA A 171 -18.42 4.09 23.25
CA ALA A 171 -17.10 3.47 23.29
C ALA A 171 -16.08 4.28 22.48
N THR A 172 -14.79 3.96 22.64
CA THR A 172 -13.72 4.52 21.79
C THR A 172 -13.93 4.13 20.33
N ILE A 173 -13.38 4.92 19.40
CA ILE A 173 -13.53 4.65 17.96
C ILE A 173 -12.98 3.26 17.60
N TYR A 174 -11.84 2.86 18.15
CA TYR A 174 -11.27 1.52 17.94
C TYR A 174 -12.23 0.42 18.42
N ASN A 175 -12.86 0.58 19.60
CA ASN A 175 -13.83 -0.39 20.10
C ASN A 175 -15.10 -0.43 19.24
N LYS A 176 -15.59 0.72 18.77
CA LYS A 176 -16.73 0.77 17.84
C LYS A 176 -16.42 -0.01 16.55
N LEU A 177 -15.24 0.21 15.97
CA LEU A 177 -14.84 -0.49 14.75
C LEU A 177 -14.58 -1.98 14.99
N TYR A 178 -14.05 -2.35 16.15
CA TYR A 178 -13.88 -3.75 16.55
C TYR A 178 -15.23 -4.46 16.65
N ILE A 179 -16.24 -3.85 17.27
CA ILE A 179 -17.62 -4.37 17.25
C ILE A 179 -18.16 -4.41 15.82
N GLY A 180 -17.78 -3.44 15.00
CA GLY A 180 -18.14 -3.36 13.59
C GLY A 180 -17.55 -4.46 12.71
N LEU A 181 -16.46 -5.13 13.12
CA LEU A 181 -15.81 -6.23 12.37
C LEU A 181 -16.78 -7.31 11.95
N GLU A 182 -17.63 -7.75 12.88
CA GLU A 182 -18.59 -8.81 12.66
C GLU A 182 -19.79 -8.37 11.79
N ARG A 183 -20.00 -7.05 11.72
CA ARG A 183 -21.17 -6.44 11.08
C ARG A 183 -20.88 -6.01 9.65
N LEU A 184 -19.73 -5.39 9.41
CA LEU A 184 -19.28 -5.04 8.06
C LEU A 184 -18.61 -6.26 7.40
N LYS A 185 -19.42 -7.21 6.92
CA LYS A 185 -18.92 -8.47 6.35
C LYS A 185 -18.09 -8.28 5.08
N GLN A 186 -18.40 -7.25 4.28
CA GLN A 186 -17.78 -6.99 2.99
C GLN A 186 -17.55 -5.50 2.75
N CYS A 187 -16.48 -5.17 2.03
CA CYS A 187 -16.25 -3.82 1.53
C CYS A 187 -17.34 -3.41 0.53
N PRO A 188 -17.96 -2.22 0.65
CA PRO A 188 -19.00 -1.78 -0.30
C PRO A 188 -18.47 -1.45 -1.70
N PHE A 189 -17.15 -1.26 -1.86
CA PHE A 189 -16.54 -0.97 -3.15
C PHE A 189 -16.14 -2.23 -3.91
N CYS A 190 -15.39 -3.12 -3.27
CA CYS A 190 -14.80 -4.30 -3.93
C CYS A 190 -15.32 -5.64 -3.42
N ARG A 191 -16.24 -5.65 -2.44
CA ARG A 191 -16.83 -6.84 -1.82
C ARG A 191 -15.84 -7.79 -1.14
N LYS A 192 -14.58 -7.38 -0.94
CA LYS A 192 -13.60 -8.13 -0.15
C LYS A 192 -14.15 -8.34 1.26
N ALA A 193 -14.07 -9.58 1.75
CA ALA A 193 -14.53 -9.94 3.09
C ALA A 193 -13.69 -9.25 4.17
N GLN A 194 -14.31 -9.02 5.33
CA GLN A 194 -13.66 -8.49 6.54
C GLN A 194 -12.75 -7.27 6.27
N PRO A 195 -13.32 -6.13 5.83
CA PRO A 195 -12.53 -4.96 5.45
C PRO A 195 -11.93 -4.16 6.63
N LEU A 196 -12.15 -4.58 7.88
CA LEU A 196 -11.76 -3.87 9.10
C LEU A 196 -10.79 -4.66 9.99
N THR A 197 -10.26 -5.81 9.54
CA THR A 197 -9.54 -6.80 10.38
C THR A 197 -8.28 -6.26 11.05
N ASN A 198 -7.52 -5.37 10.39
CA ASN A 198 -6.19 -4.96 10.86
C ASN A 198 -6.09 -3.45 11.15
N ILE A 199 -7.12 -2.87 11.78
CA ILE A 199 -7.17 -1.43 12.05
C ILE A 199 -5.96 -0.97 12.87
N SER A 200 -5.24 0.00 12.31
CA SER A 200 -4.11 0.71 12.91
C SER A 200 -4.35 2.22 12.83
N LYS A 201 -3.49 3.04 13.43
CA LYS A 201 -3.60 4.51 13.32
C LYS A 201 -3.61 5.02 11.87
N TYR A 202 -2.91 4.35 10.94
CA TYR A 202 -2.87 4.75 9.53
C TYR A 202 -4.11 4.30 8.74
N HIS A 203 -5.06 3.65 9.39
CA HIS A 203 -6.39 3.45 8.83
C HIS A 203 -7.25 4.70 8.99
N PHE A 204 -6.80 5.72 9.71
CA PHE A 204 -7.54 6.96 9.89
C PHE A 204 -6.89 8.11 9.12
N TYR A 205 -7.67 8.85 8.35
CA TYR A 205 -7.22 10.08 7.69
C TYR A 205 -8.16 11.26 7.97
N PRO A 206 -7.68 12.40 8.51
CA PRO A 206 -6.35 12.59 9.07
C PRO A 206 -6.13 11.67 10.29
N ASN A 207 -4.86 11.41 10.66
CA ASN A 207 -4.55 10.69 11.89
C ASN A 207 -5.26 11.38 13.07
N PRO A 208 -5.93 10.63 13.97
CA PRO A 208 -6.52 11.22 15.16
C PRO A 208 -5.41 11.91 15.99
N PRO A 209 -5.69 13.07 16.62
CA PRO A 209 -4.74 13.69 17.53
C PRO A 209 -4.34 12.70 18.63
N LYS A 210 -3.05 12.71 18.99
CA LYS A 210 -2.50 11.87 20.07
C LYS A 210 -3.05 12.26 21.43
#